data_AF-A0A380KXT1-F1
#
_entry.id   AF-A0A380KXT1-F1
#
_cell.length_a   1.000
_cell.length_b   1.000
_cell.length_c   1.000
_cell.angle_alpha   90.00
_cell.angle_beta   90.00
_cell.angle_gamma   90.00
#
_symmetry.space_group_name_H-M   'P 1'
#
loop_
_entity.id
_entity.type
_entity.pdbx_description
1 polymer ?
#
loop_
_entity_poly.entity_id
_entity_poly.type
_entity_poly.pdbx_seq_one_letter_code
_entity_poly.pdbx_strand_id
1 'polypeptide(L)'
;MGSALLLLSLIISLGVIVYLAQLPYAAARQEITRIAGKEAGIKTIESIDFFNAKESYTSLIGKNVKGHEKAVLLDKKQQQVYIYDLKQGLSQKEAEKIAHTKGVKQIDKVTFGRLNDKPVWEVKSGVHYYIVNFEKAITSKEEE
;
A
#
# COMPACT_ATOMS: atom_id res chain seq x y z
N MET A 1 23.71 -29.13 -30.71
CA MET A 1 24.51 -28.18 -29.89
C MET A 1 23.99 -26.74 -29.98
N GLY A 2 23.68 -26.19 -31.16
CA GLY A 2 23.16 -24.81 -31.30
C GLY A 2 21.83 -24.53 -30.57
N SER A 3 20.88 -25.48 -30.58
CA SER A 3 19.60 -25.34 -29.87
C SER A 3 19.73 -25.26 -28.34
N ALA A 4 20.70 -25.99 -27.77
CA ALA A 4 20.98 -25.94 -26.34
C ALA A 4 21.59 -24.60 -25.90
N LEU A 5 22.49 -24.02 -26.72
CA LEU A 5 23.04 -22.68 -26.47
C LEU A 5 21.95 -21.59 -26.58
N LEU A 6 21.04 -21.71 -27.54
CA LEU A 6 19.92 -20.78 -27.69
C LEU A 6 18.97 -20.84 -26.49
N LEU A 7 18.62 -22.05 -26.02
CA LEU A 7 17.80 -22.23 -24.82
C LEU A 7 18.49 -21.68 -23.56
N LEU A 8 19.80 -21.91 -23.41
CA LEU A 8 20.56 -21.38 -22.28
C LEU A 8 20.60 -19.84 -22.29
N SER A 9 20.85 -19.24 -23.46
CA SER A 9 20.82 -17.78 -23.65
C SER A 9 19.44 -17.18 -23.32
N LEU A 10 18.37 -17.86 -23.70
CA LEU A 10 17.00 -17.45 -23.38
C LEU A 10 16.72 -17.50 -21.88
N ILE A 11 17.18 -18.54 -21.18
CA ILE A 11 17.01 -18.68 -19.73
C ILE A 11 17.77 -17.59 -18.98
N ILE A 12 19.02 -17.31 -19.39
CA ILE A 12 19.86 -16.27 -18.77
C ILE A 12 19.22 -14.89 -18.96
N SER A 13 18.77 -14.57 -20.18
CA SER A 13 18.14 -13.28 -20.45
C SER A 13 16.84 -13.11 -19.66
N LEU A 14 16.01 -14.14 -19.56
CA LEU A 14 14.82 -14.12 -18.71
C LEU A 14 15.17 -13.91 -17.23
N GLY A 15 16.21 -14.59 -16.73
CA GLY A 15 16.71 -14.42 -15.37
C GLY A 15 17.15 -12.98 -15.07
N VAL A 16 17.88 -12.35 -16.00
CA VAL A 16 18.30 -10.94 -15.87
C VAL A 16 17.10 -10.00 -15.84
N ILE A 17 16.11 -10.20 -16.71
CA ILE A 17 14.90 -9.38 -16.75
C ILE A 17 14.14 -9.47 -15.42
N VAL A 18 13.96 -10.69 -14.89
CA VAL A 18 13.29 -10.91 -13.61
C VAL A 18 14.08 -10.26 -12.46
N TYR A 19 15.40 -10.39 -12.45
CA TYR A 19 16.26 -9.77 -11.44
C TYR A 19 16.14 -8.23 -11.47
N LEU A 20 16.28 -7.62 -12.64
CA LEU A 20 16.17 -6.17 -12.81
C LEU A 20 14.77 -5.65 -12.43
N ALA A 21 13.73 -6.43 -12.66
CA ALA A 21 12.37 -6.08 -12.26
C ALA A 21 12.16 -6.06 -10.73
N GLN A 22 12.95 -6.81 -9.96
CA GLN A 22 12.85 -6.86 -8.50
C GLN A 22 13.62 -5.73 -7.79
N LEU A 23 14.71 -5.24 -8.39
CA LEU A 23 15.51 -4.13 -7.85
C LEU A 23 14.68 -2.89 -7.42
N PRO A 24 13.77 -2.34 -8.24
CA PRO A 24 12.99 -1.16 -7.82
C PRO A 24 12.08 -1.45 -6.62
N TYR A 25 11.57 -2.67 -6.48
CA TYR A 25 10.76 -3.06 -5.32
C TYR A 25 11.60 -3.15 -4.05
N ALA A 26 12.80 -3.74 -4.13
CA ALA A 26 13.71 -3.83 -2.99
C ALA A 26 14.17 -2.44 -2.52
N ALA A 27 14.54 -1.57 -3.46
CA ALA A 27 14.93 -0.19 -3.17
C ALA A 27 13.79 0.58 -2.48
N ALA A 28 12.56 0.51 -3.01
CA ALA A 28 11.40 1.17 -2.42
C ALA A 28 11.09 0.65 -1.00
N ARG A 29 11.22 -0.67 -0.75
CA ARG A 29 11.04 -1.27 0.57
C ARG A 29 12.09 -0.79 1.57
N GLN A 30 13.35 -0.71 1.15
CA GLN A 30 14.44 -0.22 1.99
C GLN A 30 14.24 1.27 2.32
N GLU A 31 13.86 2.07 1.32
CA GLU A 31 13.63 3.49 1.47
C GLU A 31 12.46 3.81 2.42
N ILE A 32 11.28 3.23 2.19
CA ILE A 32 10.12 3.45 3.07
C ILE A 32 10.39 2.96 4.49
N THR A 33 11.11 1.85 4.67
CA THR A 33 11.50 1.33 5.99
C THR A 33 12.37 2.33 6.74
N ARG A 34 13.37 2.90 6.06
CA ARG A 34 14.27 3.91 6.63
C ARG A 34 13.49 5.18 7.01
N ILE A 35 12.63 5.68 6.11
CA ILE A 35 11.83 6.88 6.34
C ILE A 35 10.85 6.66 7.51
N ALA A 36 10.11 5.56 7.51
CA ALA A 36 9.16 5.24 8.57
C ALA A 36 9.84 5.10 9.93
N GLY A 37 11.04 4.50 9.98
CA GLY A 37 11.84 4.44 11.20
C GLY A 37 12.29 5.82 11.69
N LYS A 38 12.75 6.69 10.77
CA LYS A 38 13.30 8.02 11.09
C LYS A 38 12.21 9.04 11.45
N GLU A 39 11.15 9.11 10.67
CA GLU A 39 10.17 10.21 10.72
C GLU A 39 8.90 9.82 11.50
N ALA A 40 8.47 8.56 11.42
CA ALA A 40 7.27 8.08 12.13
C ALA A 40 7.59 7.31 13.42
N GLY A 41 8.86 6.95 13.63
CA GLY A 41 9.33 6.18 14.78
C GLY A 41 8.92 4.72 14.76
N ILE A 42 8.64 4.14 13.57
CA ILE A 42 8.23 2.75 13.42
C ILE A 42 9.35 1.81 13.89
N LYS A 43 8.96 0.80 14.67
CA LYS A 43 9.84 -0.27 15.16
C LYS A 43 9.40 -1.65 14.70
N THR A 44 8.09 -1.84 14.53
CA THR A 44 7.52 -3.07 14.02
C THR A 44 6.79 -2.77 12.74
N ILE A 45 7.21 -3.40 11.64
CA ILE A 45 6.57 -3.27 10.33
C ILE A 45 5.54 -4.39 10.24
N GLU A 46 4.31 -4.04 9.88
CA GLU A 46 3.20 -4.98 9.72
C GLU A 46 2.94 -5.26 8.24
N SER A 47 2.97 -4.22 7.40
CA SER A 47 2.90 -4.40 5.95
C SER A 47 3.68 -3.33 5.19
N ILE A 48 4.10 -3.69 3.98
CA ILE A 48 4.60 -2.75 2.98
C ILE A 48 3.96 -3.11 1.65
N ASP A 49 3.20 -2.17 1.12
CA ASP A 49 2.36 -2.29 -0.05
C ASP A 49 2.58 -1.14 -1.03
N PHE A 50 1.96 -1.26 -2.20
CA PHE A 50 2.04 -0.26 -3.27
C PHE A 50 0.63 0.12 -3.68
N PHE A 51 0.30 1.38 -3.50
CA PHE A 51 -0.95 1.97 -3.94
C PHE A 51 -0.69 2.64 -5.29
N ASN A 52 -1.48 2.31 -6.31
CA ASN A 52 -1.31 2.87 -7.65
C ASN A 52 -2.66 3.32 -8.20
N ALA A 53 -2.97 4.60 -8.01
CA ALA A 53 -4.12 5.24 -8.62
C ALA A 53 -3.65 6.41 -9.50
N LYS A 54 -4.22 7.60 -9.34
CA LYS A 54 -3.75 8.82 -10.00
C LYS A 54 -2.30 9.14 -9.63
N GLU A 55 -1.99 9.03 -8.34
CA GLU A 55 -0.64 9.04 -7.80
C GLU A 55 -0.24 7.65 -7.28
N SER A 56 1.07 7.37 -7.26
CA SER A 56 1.62 6.10 -6.79
C SER A 56 2.38 6.29 -5.49
N TYR A 57 2.05 5.48 -4.49
CA TYR A 57 2.66 5.52 -3.17
C TYR A 57 3.25 4.16 -2.80
N THR A 58 4.40 4.18 -2.15
CA THR A 58 4.80 3.07 -1.29
C THR A 58 4.19 3.29 0.08
N SER A 59 3.41 2.31 0.55
CA SER A 59 2.62 2.37 1.77
C SER A 59 3.23 1.42 2.79
N LEU A 60 3.45 1.88 4.01
CA LEU A 60 3.94 1.07 5.12
C LEU A 60 2.99 1.24 6.30
N ILE A 61 2.50 0.13 6.85
CA ILE A 61 1.79 0.10 8.12
C ILE A 61 2.68 -0.54 9.16
N GLY A 62 2.72 0.06 10.35
CA GLY A 62 3.46 -0.51 11.47
C GLY A 62 3.21 0.21 12.78
N LYS A 63 3.90 -0.25 13.81
CA LYS A 63 3.80 0.28 15.18
C LYS A 63 5.05 1.02 15.59
N ASN A 64 4.85 2.16 16.26
CA ASN A 64 5.94 2.88 16.90
C ASN A 64 6.28 2.30 18.28
N VAL A 65 7.28 2.89 18.96
CA VAL A 65 7.70 2.47 20.33
C VAL A 65 6.60 2.49 21.39
N LYS A 66 5.53 3.28 21.17
CA LYS A 66 4.37 3.36 22.07
C LYS A 66 3.27 2.37 21.71
N GLY A 67 3.49 1.52 20.70
CA GLY A 67 2.49 0.59 20.18
C GLY A 67 1.39 1.25 19.34
N HIS A 68 1.51 2.56 19.03
CA HIS A 68 0.53 3.23 18.17
C HIS A 68 0.76 2.82 16.72
N GLU A 69 -0.32 2.36 16.09
CA GLU A 69 -0.34 1.96 14.69
C GLU A 69 -0.37 3.21 13.79
N LYS A 70 0.53 3.26 12.82
CA LYS A 70 0.65 4.36 11.87
C LYS A 70 0.79 3.83 10.46
N ALA A 71 0.27 4.60 9.51
CA ALA A 71 0.61 4.45 8.10
C ALA A 71 1.60 5.52 7.66
N VAL A 72 2.58 5.14 6.86
CA VAL A 72 3.55 6.02 6.21
C VAL A 72 3.45 5.83 4.71
N LEU A 73 3.19 6.91 3.97
CA LEU A 73 3.10 6.91 2.51
C LEU A 73 4.24 7.74 1.94
N LEU A 74 5.00 7.17 1.02
CA LEU A 74 5.99 7.88 0.21
C LEU A 74 5.46 8.03 -1.21
N ASP A 75 5.24 9.27 -1.65
CA ASP A 75 4.93 9.59 -3.05
C ASP A 75 6.15 9.28 -3.92
N LYS A 76 6.00 8.35 -4.86
CA LYS A 76 7.11 7.91 -5.72
C LYS A 76 7.70 9.02 -6.60
N LYS A 77 6.88 9.99 -7.03
CA LYS A 77 7.29 11.07 -7.93
C LYS A 77 7.80 12.28 -7.17
N GLN A 78 7.05 12.70 -6.16
CA GLN A 78 7.32 13.95 -5.44
C GLN A 78 8.26 13.76 -4.25
N GLN A 79 8.54 12.51 -3.86
CA GLN A 79 9.35 12.17 -2.68
C GLN A 79 8.80 12.79 -1.38
N GLN A 80 7.48 13.04 -1.36
CA GLN A 80 6.78 13.58 -0.21
C GLN A 80 6.31 12.45 0.70
N VAL A 81 6.48 12.65 2.01
CA VAL A 81 6.12 11.70 3.04
C VAL A 81 4.85 12.16 3.74
N TYR A 82 3.89 11.24 3.89
CA TYR A 82 2.66 11.45 4.64
C TYR A 82 2.56 10.42 5.75
N ILE A 83 2.25 10.86 6.97
CA ILE A 83 2.18 9.99 8.15
C ILE A 83 0.79 10.15 8.78
N TYR A 84 0.10 9.03 8.97
CA TYR A 84 -1.25 8.98 9.54
C TYR A 84 -1.25 8.13 10.81
N ASP A 85 -1.95 8.60 11.85
CA ASP A 85 -2.28 7.79 13.02
C ASP A 85 -3.56 7.00 12.69
N LEU A 86 -3.45 5.68 12.56
CA LEU A 86 -4.57 4.87 12.06
C LEU A 86 -5.76 4.84 13.01
N LYS A 87 -5.58 5.25 14.28
CA LYS A 87 -6.70 5.40 15.23
C LYS A 87 -7.62 6.57 14.89
N GLN A 88 -7.18 7.53 14.07
CA GLN A 88 -7.94 8.74 13.75
C GLN A 88 -9.01 8.53 12.68
N GLY A 89 -9.01 7.39 11.99
CA GLY A 89 -9.96 7.10 10.93
C GLY A 89 -10.57 5.71 11.05
N LEU A 90 -11.09 5.22 9.94
CA LEU A 90 -11.54 3.84 9.81
C LEU A 90 -10.34 2.90 9.82
N SER A 91 -10.47 1.81 10.56
CA SER A 91 -9.55 0.68 10.51
C SER A 91 -9.68 -0.09 9.18
N GLN A 92 -8.68 -0.89 8.86
CA GLN A 92 -8.73 -1.80 7.71
C GLN A 92 -9.97 -2.71 7.76
N LYS A 93 -10.27 -3.26 8.93
CA LYS A 93 -11.44 -4.15 9.15
C LYS A 93 -12.77 -3.44 8.91
N GLU A 94 -12.88 -2.17 9.27
CA GLU A 94 -14.08 -1.37 8.97
C GLU A 94 -14.20 -1.10 7.47
N ALA A 95 -13.09 -0.83 6.78
CA ALA A 95 -13.09 -0.69 5.32
C ALA A 95 -13.49 -1.99 4.60
N GLU A 96 -13.00 -3.14 5.06
CA GLU A 96 -13.43 -4.46 4.59
C GLU A 96 -14.94 -4.67 4.79
N LYS A 97 -15.45 -4.35 5.98
CA LYS A 97 -16.89 -4.44 6.29
C LYS A 97 -17.71 -3.55 5.35
N ILE A 98 -17.28 -2.31 5.12
CA ILE A 98 -17.96 -1.40 4.19
C ILE A 98 -17.94 -1.97 2.77
N ALA A 99 -16.82 -2.52 2.31
CA ALA A 99 -16.75 -3.18 1.00
C ALA A 99 -17.73 -4.36 0.89
N HIS A 100 -17.83 -5.20 1.94
CA HIS A 100 -18.82 -6.28 1.98
C HIS A 100 -20.26 -5.77 1.90
N THR A 101 -20.61 -4.67 2.58
CA THR A 101 -21.96 -4.06 2.46
C THR A 101 -22.27 -3.57 1.05
N LYS A 102 -21.25 -3.27 0.24
CA LYS A 102 -21.37 -2.90 -1.17
C LYS A 102 -21.37 -4.09 -2.13
N GLY A 103 -21.45 -5.32 -1.61
CA GLY A 103 -21.56 -6.54 -2.41
C GLY A 103 -20.23 -7.24 -2.72
N VAL A 104 -19.10 -6.78 -2.16
CA VAL A 104 -17.82 -7.50 -2.28
C VAL A 104 -17.92 -8.82 -1.53
N LYS A 105 -17.73 -9.95 -2.23
CA LYS A 105 -17.80 -11.29 -1.62
C LYS A 105 -16.44 -11.78 -1.12
N GLN A 106 -15.38 -11.49 -1.88
CA GLN A 106 -14.02 -11.91 -1.59
C GLN A 106 -13.10 -10.70 -1.67
N ILE A 107 -12.22 -10.55 -0.68
CA ILE A 107 -11.22 -9.49 -0.65
C ILE A 107 -9.85 -10.14 -0.87
N ASP A 108 -9.14 -9.68 -1.90
CA ASP A 108 -7.80 -10.18 -2.22
C ASP A 108 -6.73 -9.43 -1.43
N LYS A 109 -6.95 -8.12 -1.25
CA LYS A 109 -5.99 -7.23 -0.61
C LYS A 109 -6.68 -5.94 -0.16
N VAL A 110 -6.20 -5.37 0.93
CA VAL A 110 -6.53 -4.01 1.34
C VAL A 110 -5.24 -3.21 1.42
N THR A 111 -5.21 -2.03 0.82
CA THR A 111 -4.02 -1.17 0.77
C THR A 111 -4.37 0.22 1.28
N PHE A 112 -3.61 0.74 2.23
CA PHE A 112 -3.73 2.14 2.63
C PHE A 112 -3.02 3.04 1.61
N GLY A 113 -3.63 4.16 1.24
CA GLY A 113 -3.07 5.09 0.26
C GLY A 113 -3.66 6.49 0.34
N ARG A 114 -3.41 7.29 -0.70
CA ARG A 114 -4.02 8.61 -0.89
C ARG A 114 -4.59 8.72 -2.29
N LEU A 115 -5.79 9.28 -2.38
CA LEU A 115 -6.45 9.58 -3.63
C LEU A 115 -7.06 10.98 -3.55
N ASN A 116 -6.74 11.84 -4.52
CA ASN A 116 -7.20 13.24 -4.54
C ASN A 116 -6.93 13.94 -3.21
N ASP A 117 -5.68 13.84 -2.74
CA ASP A 117 -5.17 14.38 -1.48
C ASP A 117 -5.79 13.85 -0.17
N LYS A 118 -6.70 12.88 -0.25
CA LYS A 118 -7.36 12.30 0.93
C LYS A 118 -6.83 10.89 1.24
N PRO A 119 -6.60 10.55 2.51
CA PRO A 119 -6.25 9.18 2.90
C PRO A 119 -7.42 8.22 2.65
N VAL A 120 -7.11 7.04 2.12
CA VAL A 120 -8.11 6.02 1.75
C VAL A 120 -7.61 4.61 2.03
N TRP A 121 -8.56 3.69 2.20
CA TRP A 121 -8.37 2.26 2.03
C TRP A 121 -8.85 1.86 0.63
N GLU A 122 -7.98 1.23 -0.15
CA GLU A 122 -8.36 0.53 -1.38
C GLU A 122 -8.56 -0.95 -1.08
N VAL A 123 -9.77 -1.44 -1.33
CA VAL A 123 -10.13 -2.86 -1.18
C VAL A 123 -10.18 -3.48 -2.58
N LYS A 124 -9.32 -4.46 -2.83
CA LYS A 124 -9.27 -5.20 -4.09
C LYS A 124 -10.12 -6.46 -4.04
N SER A 125 -10.92 -6.68 -5.09
CA SER A 125 -11.71 -7.89 -5.31
C SER A 125 -11.66 -8.28 -6.79
N GLY A 126 -10.84 -9.27 -7.12
CA GLY A 126 -10.53 -9.66 -8.50
C GLY A 126 -9.91 -8.49 -9.28
N VAL A 127 -10.63 -8.02 -10.30
CA VAL A 127 -10.23 -6.88 -11.14
C VAL A 127 -10.79 -5.54 -10.65
N HIS A 128 -11.65 -5.55 -9.63
CA HIS A 128 -12.31 -4.36 -9.11
C HIS A 128 -11.58 -3.80 -7.89
N TYR A 129 -11.61 -2.47 -7.77
CA TYR A 129 -11.04 -1.72 -6.66
C TYR A 129 -12.12 -0.84 -6.04
N TYR A 130 -12.31 -0.96 -4.74
CA TYR A 130 -13.30 -0.21 -3.98
C TYR A 130 -12.59 0.75 -3.05
N ILE A 131 -12.85 2.05 -3.23
CA ILE A 131 -12.25 3.10 -2.41
C ILE A 131 -13.16 3.37 -1.21
N VAL A 132 -12.58 3.29 -0.01
CA VAL A 132 -13.22 3.65 1.25
C VAL A 132 -12.41 4.79 1.86
N ASN A 133 -13.06 5.91 2.15
CA ASN A 133 -12.39 7.05 2.79
C ASN A 133 -11.89 6.67 4.18
N PHE A 134 -10.66 7.04 4.51
CA PHE A 134 -10.12 6.80 5.85
C PHE A 134 -10.81 7.67 6.90
N GLU A 135 -11.10 8.92 6.55
CA GLU A 135 -11.80 9.84 7.44
C GLU A 135 -13.20 9.29 7.73
N LYS A 136 -13.54 9.20 9.03
CA LYS A 136 -14.90 8.89 9.44
C LYS A 136 -15.80 9.97 8.85
N ALA A 137 -16.85 9.57 8.14
CA ALA A 137 -17.91 10.51 7.82
C ALA A 137 -18.35 11.12 9.15
N ILE A 138 -18.19 12.44 9.31
CA ILE A 138 -18.94 13.15 10.33
C ILE A 138 -20.38 12.87 9.96
N THR A 139 -21.09 12.08 10.77
CA THR A 139 -22.53 11.94 10.64
C THR A 139 -23.06 13.35 10.82
N SER A 140 -23.28 14.07 9.72
CA SER A 140 -24.21 15.18 9.72
C SER A 140 -25.49 14.55 10.25
N LYS A 141 -25.85 14.92 11.47
CA LYS A 141 -27.22 14.82 11.92
C LYS A 141 -28.04 15.48 10.80
N GLU A 142 -28.77 14.70 10.04
CA GLU A 142 -30.03 15.21 9.51
C GLU A 142 -30.86 15.49 10.78
N GLU A 143 -30.88 16.76 11.15
CA GLU A 143 -31.93 17.30 11.99
C GLU A 143 -33.19 17.35 11.12
N GLU A 144 -34.23 16.67 11.64
CA GLU A 144 -35.66 16.65 11.28
C GLU A 144 -36.11 15.94 9.99
#